data_AF-A0A212ASS0-F1
#
_entry.id   AF-A0A212ASS0-F1
#
_cell.length_a   1.000
_cell.length_b   1.000
_cell.length_c   1.000
_cell.angle_alpha   90.00
_cell.angle_beta   90.00
_cell.angle_gamma   90.00
#
_symmetry.space_group_name_H-M   'P 1'
#
loop_
_entity.id
_entity.type
_entity.pdbx_description
1 polymer ?
#
loop_
_entity_poly.entity_id
_entity_poly.type
_entity_poly.pdbx_seq_one_letter_code
_entity_poly.pdbx_strand_id
1 'polypeptide(L)'
;MSRYEYRALPAPSRPAKIKGVKRPDEKLAVTVSDVMNRMAADGWEYLRADTLPLEEPRGLLSRARSSFQTLLVFRRLREEAPAMPQEISPAARPDVRMVQRLWGREKPESQTPSLPLAEQQKPTLVTSAPEGSTPRIVADRPTEPRQP
;
A
#
# COMPACT_ATOMS: atom_id res chain seq x y z
N MET A 1 -32.85 9.10 -10.97
CA MET A 1 -32.51 9.14 -9.54
C MET A 1 -31.20 9.88 -9.40
N SER A 2 -31.10 10.85 -8.50
CA SER A 2 -29.86 11.61 -8.28
C SER A 2 -28.71 10.69 -7.90
N ARG A 3 -27.65 10.65 -8.71
CA ARG A 3 -26.42 9.90 -8.39
C ARG A 3 -25.52 10.80 -7.56
N TYR A 4 -24.92 10.24 -6.51
CA TYR A 4 -23.94 10.93 -5.69
C TYR A 4 -22.57 10.31 -5.87
N GLU A 5 -21.54 11.15 -5.94
CA GLU A 5 -20.15 10.76 -5.73
C GLU A 5 -19.82 10.95 -4.23
N TYR A 6 -19.03 10.05 -3.65
CA TYR A 6 -18.64 10.09 -2.24
C TYR A 6 -17.12 10.12 -2.11
N ARG A 7 -16.62 10.86 -1.12
CA ARG A 7 -15.19 10.94 -0.80
C ARG A 7 -15.00 10.91 0.70
N ALA A 8 -14.13 10.01 1.17
CA ALA A 8 -13.70 9.94 2.56
C ALA A 8 -12.25 10.44 2.67
N LEU A 9 -11.98 11.27 3.67
CA LEU A 9 -10.64 11.76 4.00
C LEU A 9 -10.31 11.44 5.46
N PRO A 10 -9.07 11.09 5.83
CA PRO A 10 -8.71 10.94 7.24
C PRO A 10 -8.90 12.27 7.97
N ALA A 11 -9.60 12.23 9.12
CA ALA A 11 -9.78 13.39 9.96
C ALA A 11 -8.41 13.87 10.49
N PRO A 12 -8.10 15.18 10.50
CA PRO A 12 -6.85 15.69 11.03
C PRO A 12 -6.66 15.31 12.51
N SER A 13 -5.74 14.37 12.78
CA SER A 13 -5.42 13.93 14.15
C SER A 13 -4.40 14.82 14.86
N ARG A 14 -3.74 15.71 14.12
CA ARG A 14 -2.79 16.69 14.65
C ARG A 14 -3.13 18.09 14.15
N PRO A 15 -3.21 19.10 15.04
CA PRO A 15 -3.44 20.48 14.63
C PRO A 15 -2.26 21.03 13.82
N ALA A 16 -2.55 21.86 12.82
CA ALA A 16 -1.55 22.61 12.08
C ALA A 16 -0.82 23.64 12.98
N LYS A 17 0.42 23.99 12.61
CA LYS A 17 1.22 25.02 13.29
C LYS A 17 0.74 26.43 12.88
N ILE A 18 -0.35 26.87 13.50
CA ILE A 18 -0.95 28.19 13.25
C ILE A 18 -0.29 29.24 14.16
N LYS A 19 0.18 30.35 13.58
CA LYS A 19 0.72 31.50 14.32
C LYS A 19 -0.40 32.24 15.06
N GLY A 20 -0.11 32.82 16.22
CA GLY A 20 -1.07 33.59 17.02
C GLY A 20 -2.04 32.75 17.87
N VAL A 21 -2.53 31.62 17.36
CA VAL A 21 -3.37 30.69 18.14
C VAL A 21 -2.49 29.94 19.14
N LYS A 22 -2.86 29.96 20.44
CA LYS A 22 -2.10 29.29 21.49
C LYS A 22 -2.63 27.89 21.78
N ARG A 23 -3.95 27.74 21.97
CA ARG A 23 -4.56 26.52 22.48
C ARG A 23 -4.66 25.40 21.42
N PRO A 24 -4.57 24.11 21.80
CA PRO A 24 -4.52 23.00 20.84
C PRO A 24 -5.88 22.68 20.21
N ASP A 25 -6.96 22.86 20.96
CA ASP A 25 -8.36 22.73 20.51
C ASP A 25 -8.71 23.77 19.44
N GLU A 26 -8.36 25.04 19.67
CA GLU A 26 -8.52 26.13 18.70
C GLU A 26 -7.75 25.85 17.39
N LYS A 27 -6.51 25.36 17.49
CA LYS A 27 -5.74 24.98 16.30
C LYS A 27 -6.36 23.80 15.56
N LEU A 28 -6.92 22.83 16.29
CA LEU A 28 -7.58 21.67 15.69
C LEU A 28 -8.85 22.10 14.95
N ALA A 29 -9.66 22.97 15.56
CA ALA A 29 -10.84 23.55 14.93
C ALA A 29 -10.49 24.24 13.60
N VAL A 30 -9.50 25.14 13.59
CA VAL A 30 -9.02 25.79 12.36
C VAL A 30 -8.51 24.79 11.32
N THR A 31 -7.82 23.72 11.76
CA THR A 31 -7.32 22.67 10.85
C THR A 31 -8.45 21.87 10.21
N VAL A 32 -9.50 21.55 10.97
CA VAL A 32 -10.71 20.87 10.46
C VAL A 32 -11.49 21.80 9.53
N SER A 33 -11.67 23.07 9.91
CA SER A 33 -12.33 24.08 9.06
C SER A 33 -11.60 24.29 7.72
N ASP A 34 -10.27 24.30 7.69
CA ASP A 34 -9.49 24.36 6.44
C ASP A 34 -9.80 23.17 5.51
N VAL A 35 -9.87 21.94 6.04
CA VAL A 35 -10.26 20.76 5.26
C VAL A 35 -11.70 20.87 4.77
N MET A 36 -12.65 21.28 5.62
CA MET A 36 -14.06 21.42 5.24
C MET A 36 -14.26 22.51 4.17
N ASN A 37 -13.59 23.66 4.31
CA ASN A 37 -13.69 24.77 3.38
C ASN A 37 -13.09 24.43 2.00
N ARG A 38 -11.97 23.70 1.95
CA ARG A 38 -11.40 23.21 0.68
C ARG A 38 -12.35 22.24 -0.02
N MET A 39 -12.91 21.30 0.72
CA MET A 39 -13.90 20.36 0.18
C MET A 39 -15.15 21.07 -0.33
N ALA A 40 -15.66 22.07 0.40
CA ALA A 40 -16.78 22.90 -0.03
C ALA A 40 -16.46 23.70 -1.31
N ALA A 41 -15.25 24.25 -1.43
CA ALA A 41 -14.80 24.95 -2.65
C ALA A 41 -14.73 24.02 -3.88
N ASP A 42 -14.36 22.75 -3.67
CA ASP A 42 -14.38 21.68 -4.69
C ASP A 42 -15.80 21.12 -4.98
N GLY A 43 -16.86 21.74 -4.42
CA GLY A 43 -18.26 21.35 -4.61
C GLY A 43 -18.73 20.15 -3.77
N TRP A 44 -18.01 19.80 -2.70
CA TRP A 44 -18.38 18.70 -1.81
C TRP A 44 -19.12 19.16 -0.56
N GLU A 45 -20.25 18.51 -0.28
CA GLU A 45 -21.05 18.65 0.93
C GLU A 45 -20.53 17.70 2.02
N TYR A 46 -20.33 18.21 3.25
CA TYR A 46 -20.01 17.38 4.40
C TYR A 46 -21.22 16.56 4.85
N LEU A 47 -21.03 15.26 5.05
CA LEU A 47 -22.11 14.35 5.44
C LEU A 47 -22.00 13.91 6.91
N ARG A 48 -20.84 13.40 7.33
CA ARG A 48 -20.60 12.89 8.70
C ARG A 48 -19.11 12.58 8.96
N ALA A 49 -18.79 12.20 10.18
CA ALA A 49 -17.52 11.58 10.54
C ALA A 49 -17.75 10.13 10.98
N ASP A 50 -17.03 9.18 10.36
CA ASP A 50 -17.09 7.75 10.67
C ASP A 50 -15.77 7.31 11.33
N THR A 51 -15.83 6.50 12.38
CA THR A 51 -14.60 5.95 13.02
C THR A 51 -14.53 4.45 12.80
N LEU A 52 -13.47 4.00 12.12
CA LEU A 52 -13.30 2.62 11.68
C LEU A 52 -11.99 2.02 12.26
N PRO A 53 -11.95 0.70 12.52
CA PRO A 53 -10.70 0.03 12.82
C PRO A 53 -9.81 -0.04 11.57
N LEU A 54 -8.52 0.19 11.76
CA LEU A 54 -7.45 0.07 10.78
C LEU A 54 -6.42 -0.93 11.33
N GLU A 55 -6.12 -1.98 10.57
CA GLU A 55 -5.06 -2.92 10.94
C GLU A 55 -3.71 -2.46 10.40
N GLU A 56 -2.83 -2.03 11.30
CA GLU A 56 -1.45 -1.67 10.97
C GLU A 56 -0.58 -2.95 10.93
N PRO A 57 0.06 -3.28 9.80
CA PRO A 57 0.97 -4.40 9.72
C PRO A 57 2.21 -4.12 10.58
N ARG A 58 2.35 -4.88 11.67
CA ARG A 58 3.58 -4.86 12.48
C ARG A 58 4.66 -5.74 11.84
N GLY A 59 5.92 -5.43 12.17
CA GLY A 59 7.09 -6.19 11.71
C GLY A 59 7.11 -7.65 12.18
N LEU A 60 8.02 -8.43 11.59
CA LEU A 60 8.11 -9.91 11.57
C LEU A 60 7.85 -10.67 12.88
N LEU A 61 8.05 -10.05 14.05
CA LEU A 61 7.96 -10.69 15.38
C LEU A 61 6.83 -10.14 16.26
N SER A 62 5.90 -9.34 15.71
CA SER A 62 4.93 -8.59 16.51
C SER A 62 3.48 -8.75 16.02
N ARG A 63 2.56 -8.95 16.98
CA ARG A 63 1.11 -9.01 16.72
C ARG A 63 0.61 -7.72 16.06
N ALA A 64 -0.22 -7.87 15.01
CA ALA A 64 -0.87 -6.77 14.32
C ALA A 64 -1.56 -5.81 15.30
N ARG A 65 -1.50 -4.51 15.02
CA ARG A 65 -2.12 -3.47 15.85
C ARG A 65 -3.38 -2.98 15.15
N SER A 66 -4.53 -3.15 15.78
CA SER A 66 -5.71 -2.39 15.40
C SER A 66 -5.63 -1.00 16.04
N SER A 67 -5.72 0.04 15.21
CA SER A 67 -5.93 1.43 15.63
C SER A 67 -7.32 1.87 15.15
N PHE A 68 -7.94 2.85 15.81
CA PHE A 68 -9.18 3.45 15.31
C PHE A 68 -8.86 4.77 14.60
N GLN A 69 -9.33 4.91 13.36
CA GLN A 69 -9.12 6.10 12.54
C GLN A 69 -10.49 6.71 12.19
N THR A 70 -10.66 7.99 12.51
CA THR A 70 -11.83 8.77 12.09
C THR A 70 -11.63 9.30 10.67
N LEU A 71 -12.65 9.19 9.84
CA LEU A 71 -12.73 9.69 8.47
C LEU A 71 -13.84 10.75 8.38
N LEU A 72 -13.57 11.85 7.68
CA LEU A 72 -14.58 12.83 7.28
C LEU A 72 -15.17 12.39 5.94
N VAL A 73 -16.49 12.18 5.90
CA VAL A 73 -17.21 11.71 4.72
C VAL A 73 -17.93 12.90 4.07
N PHE A 74 -17.69 13.06 2.78
CA PHE A 74 -18.30 14.07 1.94
C PHE A 74 -19.04 13.42 0.76
N ARG A 75 -20.03 14.13 0.21
CA ARG A 75 -20.73 13.76 -1.03
C ARG A 75 -20.81 14.95 -1.99
N ARG A 76 -21.03 14.69 -3.27
CA ARG A 76 -21.49 15.70 -4.24
C ARG A 76 -22.44 15.08 -5.25
N LEU A 77 -23.31 15.89 -5.84
CA LEU A 77 -24.17 15.43 -6.93
C LEU A 77 -23.30 15.12 -8.15
N ARG A 78 -23.49 13.94 -8.74
CA ARG A 78 -22.88 13.59 -10.03
C ARG A 78 -23.85 14.02 -11.12
N GLU A 79 -23.48 15.05 -11.87
CA GLU A 79 -24.18 15.42 -13.09
C GLU A 79 -24.12 14.24 -14.07
N GLU A 80 -25.28 13.72 -14.47
CA GLU A 80 -25.36 12.82 -15.61
C GLU A 80 -25.19 13.67 -16.87
N ALA A 81 -23.97 13.71 -17.41
CA ALA A 81 -23.76 14.14 -18.78
C ALA A 81 -24.73 13.34 -19.68
N PRO A 82 -25.49 14.00 -20.57
CA PRO A 82 -26.50 13.33 -21.38
C PRO A 82 -25.82 12.20 -22.15
N ALA A 83 -26.37 11.00 -22.00
CA ALA A 83 -25.83 9.82 -22.66
C ALA A 83 -25.99 9.96 -24.17
N MET A 84 -24.94 10.45 -24.84
CA MET A 84 -24.75 10.18 -26.26
C MET A 84 -24.79 8.66 -26.42
N PRO A 85 -25.58 8.11 -27.35
CA PRO A 85 -25.63 6.66 -27.57
C PRO A 85 -24.23 6.14 -27.93
N GLN A 86 -23.53 5.59 -26.93
CA GLN A 86 -22.31 4.83 -27.13
C GLN A 86 -22.75 3.48 -27.69
N GLU A 87 -22.49 3.25 -28.97
CA GLU A 87 -22.66 1.93 -29.57
C GLU A 87 -21.81 0.93 -28.76
N ILE A 88 -22.50 -0.02 -28.10
CA ILE A 88 -21.85 -0.98 -27.22
C ILE A 88 -21.16 -2.02 -28.10
N SER A 89 -19.92 -1.74 -28.52
CA SER A 89 -19.07 -2.75 -29.12
C SER A 89 -18.82 -3.86 -28.09
N PRO A 90 -19.18 -5.14 -28.38
CA PRO A 90 -19.25 -6.20 -27.37
C PRO A 90 -17.87 -6.67 -26.82
N ALA A 91 -16.78 -6.05 -27.26
CA ALA A 91 -15.41 -6.39 -26.88
C ALA A 91 -14.96 -5.90 -25.49
N ALA A 92 -15.64 -4.92 -24.88
CA ALA A 92 -15.20 -4.26 -23.66
C ALA A 92 -15.88 -4.77 -22.36
N ARG A 93 -16.00 -6.09 -22.19
CA ARG A 93 -16.33 -6.65 -20.86
C ARG A 93 -15.10 -6.52 -19.96
N PRO A 94 -15.18 -5.86 -18.79
CA PRO A 94 -14.06 -5.83 -17.86
C PRO A 94 -13.78 -7.26 -17.37
N ASP A 95 -12.55 -7.74 -17.54
CA ASP A 95 -12.17 -9.07 -17.05
C ASP A 95 -12.24 -9.10 -15.52
N VAL A 96 -13.19 -9.87 -15.00
CA VAL A 96 -13.44 -10.05 -13.56
C VAL A 96 -12.18 -10.54 -12.83
N ARG A 97 -11.26 -11.22 -13.52
CA ARG A 97 -9.96 -11.64 -12.98
C ARG A 97 -9.08 -10.46 -12.58
N MET A 98 -9.20 -9.30 -13.23
CA MET A 98 -8.42 -8.11 -12.89
C MET A 98 -8.87 -7.48 -11.57
N VAL A 99 -10.17 -7.53 -11.26
CA VAL A 99 -10.71 -7.10 -9.96
C VAL A 99 -10.26 -8.06 -8.85
N GLN A 100 -10.24 -9.37 -9.12
CA GLN A 100 -9.77 -10.38 -8.15
C GLN A 100 -8.28 -10.23 -7.80
N ARG A 101 -7.40 -9.97 -8.78
CA ARG A 101 -5.96 -9.75 -8.56
C ARG A 101 -5.63 -8.54 -7.67
N LEU A 102 -6.51 -7.54 -7.60
CA LEU A 102 -6.30 -6.35 -6.77
C LEU A 102 -6.69 -6.55 -5.30
N TRP A 103 -7.46 -7.59 -4.97
CA TRP A 103 -7.93 -7.88 -3.61
C TRP A 103 -7.49 -9.25 -3.07
N GLY A 104 -6.89 -10.10 -3.90
CA GLY A 104 -6.20 -11.33 -3.50
C GLY A 104 -4.69 -11.16 -3.48
N ARG A 105 -4.02 -11.68 -2.43
CA ARG A 105 -2.55 -11.80 -2.43
C ARG A 105 -2.09 -12.82 -3.48
N GLU A 106 -1.64 -12.36 -4.63
CA GLU A 106 -0.71 -13.12 -5.45
C GLU A 106 0.56 -12.29 -5.67
N LYS A 107 1.69 -12.85 -5.24
CA LYS A 107 3.02 -12.31 -5.54
C LYS A 107 3.19 -12.46 -7.07
N PRO A 108 3.49 -11.39 -7.83
CA PRO A 108 3.90 -11.58 -9.21
C PRO A 108 5.26 -12.28 -9.19
N GLU A 109 5.24 -13.57 -9.52
CA GLU A 109 6.44 -14.37 -9.74
C GLU A 109 7.23 -13.70 -10.87
N SER A 110 8.49 -13.35 -10.59
CA SER A 110 9.29 -12.52 -11.50
C SER A 110 9.68 -13.32 -12.74
N GLN A 111 8.82 -13.29 -13.76
CA GLN A 111 9.13 -13.79 -15.09
C GLN A 111 10.14 -12.85 -15.76
N THR A 112 11.42 -13.08 -15.48
CA THR A 112 12.53 -12.50 -16.24
C THR A 112 12.43 -12.99 -17.69
N PRO A 113 12.22 -12.12 -18.69
CA PRO A 113 12.15 -12.57 -20.08
C PRO A 113 13.56 -12.91 -20.57
N SER A 114 13.85 -14.20 -20.71
CA SER A 114 15.08 -14.68 -21.37
C SER A 114 15.02 -14.36 -22.87
N LEU A 115 15.77 -13.35 -23.32
CA LEU A 115 15.98 -13.11 -24.75
C LEU A 115 17.07 -14.06 -25.29
N PRO A 116 16.87 -14.68 -26.46
CA PRO A 116 17.78 -15.71 -26.96
C PRO A 116 18.93 -15.17 -27.83
N LEU A 117 20.03 -15.93 -27.79
CA LEU A 117 21.02 -16.16 -28.85
C LEU A 117 21.85 -14.97 -29.38
N ALA A 118 23.10 -14.92 -28.90
CA ALA A 118 24.24 -14.61 -29.75
C ALA A 118 25.13 -15.86 -29.79
N GLU A 119 25.43 -16.33 -31.00
CA GLU A 119 26.06 -17.62 -31.24
C GLU A 119 27.56 -17.46 -31.53
N GLN A 120 28.35 -18.48 -31.15
CA GLN A 120 29.54 -19.03 -31.84
C GLN A 120 30.87 -19.13 -31.07
N GLN A 121 31.59 -20.19 -31.47
CA GLN A 121 33.04 -20.45 -31.36
C GLN A 121 33.61 -20.90 -30.00
N LYS A 122 33.67 -22.24 -29.85
CA LYS A 122 34.76 -22.94 -29.17
C LYS A 122 36.04 -22.84 -30.02
N PRO A 123 37.24 -22.95 -29.42
CA PRO A 123 37.93 -24.23 -29.57
C PRO A 123 38.48 -24.84 -28.27
N THR A 124 38.70 -26.16 -28.37
CA THR A 124 39.19 -27.14 -27.40
C THR A 124 40.64 -26.95 -26.98
N LEU A 125 40.99 -27.40 -25.75
CA LEU A 125 42.15 -28.25 -25.34
C LEU A 125 42.33 -28.09 -23.81
N VAL A 126 42.62 -29.06 -22.94
CA VAL A 126 42.56 -30.54 -22.83
C VAL A 126 43.21 -30.84 -21.45
N THR A 127 42.80 -31.91 -20.73
CA THR A 127 43.47 -32.48 -19.52
C THR A 127 43.52 -31.59 -18.24
N SER A 128 43.48 -32.08 -17.00
CA SER A 128 43.14 -33.40 -16.41
C SER A 128 42.78 -33.22 -14.93
N ALA A 129 41.95 -34.09 -14.36
CA ALA A 129 41.87 -34.29 -12.90
C ALA A 129 43.04 -35.21 -12.46
N PRO A 130 43.45 -35.28 -11.16
CA PRO A 130 42.54 -35.71 -10.08
C PRO A 130 42.76 -35.04 -8.69
N GLU A 131 41.86 -35.42 -7.77
CA GLU A 131 42.05 -35.60 -6.31
C GLU A 131 42.58 -34.47 -5.40
N GLY A 132 41.89 -34.30 -4.25
CA GLY A 132 42.61 -34.03 -3.00
C GLY A 132 41.90 -33.15 -1.96
N SER A 133 41.82 -33.70 -0.74
CA SER A 133 41.84 -32.97 0.54
C SER A 133 40.63 -32.11 0.94
N THR A 134 39.76 -32.72 1.76
CA THR A 134 39.13 -32.00 2.87
C THR A 134 40.16 -31.76 3.99
N PRO A 135 39.95 -30.73 4.82
CA PRO A 135 40.19 -30.91 6.24
C PRO A 135 38.95 -30.66 7.09
N ARG A 136 38.89 -31.42 8.18
CA ARG A 136 37.83 -31.48 9.19
C ARG A 136 38.40 -30.89 10.48
N ILE A 137 37.79 -29.82 10.99
CA ILE A 137 38.05 -29.28 12.33
C ILE A 137 36.66 -29.13 12.96
N VAL A 138 36.16 -30.10 13.74
CA VAL A 138 36.55 -30.50 15.10
C VAL A 138 36.30 -29.38 16.09
N ALA A 139 35.49 -29.69 17.11
CA ALA A 139 34.97 -28.74 18.08
C ALA A 139 36.00 -28.31 19.12
N ASP A 140 35.74 -27.21 19.81
CA ASP A 140 36.03 -27.19 21.24
C ASP A 140 34.96 -26.45 22.07
N ARG A 141 34.63 -27.05 23.21
CA ARG A 141 33.77 -26.59 24.30
C ARG A 141 34.23 -27.45 25.49
N PRO A 142 34.82 -26.88 26.56
CA PRO A 142 34.03 -26.30 27.67
C PRO A 142 34.61 -24.90 28.05
N THR A 143 34.46 -24.27 29.22
CA THR A 143 33.89 -24.65 30.54
C THR A 143 33.30 -23.42 31.24
N GLU A 144 32.40 -23.64 32.19
CA GLU A 144 32.02 -22.69 33.25
C GLU A 144 33.12 -22.64 34.35
N PRO A 145 33.12 -21.66 35.28
CA PRO A 145 32.38 -21.91 36.54
C PRO A 145 31.73 -20.69 37.23
N ARG A 146 30.53 -20.92 37.77
CA ARG A 146 29.98 -20.50 39.08
C ARG A 146 30.43 -19.20 39.77
N GLN A 147 29.43 -18.34 39.99
CA GLN A 147 28.98 -17.75 41.28
C GLN A 147 29.84 -17.90 42.55
N PRO A 148 29.84 -16.85 43.38
CA PRO A 148 29.22 -16.85 44.72
C PRO A 148 27.74 -16.44 44.70
#